data_AF-A0A0A9Z414-F1
#
_entry.id   AF-A0A0A9Z414-F1
#
_cell.length_a   1.000
_cell.length_b   1.000
_cell.length_c   1.000
_cell.angle_alpha   90.00
_cell.angle_beta   90.00
_cell.angle_gamma   90.00
#
_symmetry.space_group_name_H-M   'P 1'
#
loop_
_entity.id
_entity.type
_entity.pdbx_description
1 polymer ?
#
loop_
_entity_poly.entity_id
_entity_poly.type
_entity_poly.pdbx_seq_one_letter_code
_entity_poly.pdbx_strand_id
1 'polypeptide(L)'
;SLPRVEKKQAMDDWQNKVDSLSLRAKFALDHKILTDCEFTFERKDKICCHKLILAMTSPVFHAMFFGGMKHDGDHSIEITDIEPQVFKQMVQYIYVGQSCISSCKNACDLYHASKKYIILHLEHQCIEYLLEHIDKENVIQIYEFAQFHSEEELKKRAAKEIQCHATSILKDESFLQASEATLMTLLELERLNISSECELLAGVE
;
A
#
# COMPACT_ATOMS: atom_id res chain seq x y z
N SER A 1 23.03 -23.88 11.75
CA SER A 1 21.62 -24.25 11.99
C SER A 1 21.48 -24.81 13.38
N LEU A 2 20.73 -24.15 14.28
CA LEU A 2 20.55 -24.60 15.67
C LEU A 2 19.70 -25.89 15.74
N PRO A 3 19.99 -26.84 16.65
CA PRO A 3 19.29 -28.11 16.80
C PRO A 3 17.79 -27.95 17.12
N ARG A 4 17.01 -28.97 16.72
CA ARG A 4 15.53 -29.00 16.77
C ARG A 4 14.95 -28.86 18.19
N VAL A 5 15.72 -29.24 19.22
CA VAL A 5 15.37 -29.13 20.64
C VAL A 5 15.49 -27.68 21.13
N GLU A 6 16.55 -26.98 20.74
CA GLU A 6 16.74 -25.56 21.07
C GLU A 6 15.70 -24.67 20.38
N LYS A 7 15.28 -24.99 19.16
CA LYS A 7 14.15 -24.30 18.50
C LYS A 7 12.84 -24.46 19.28
N LYS A 8 12.60 -25.63 19.86
CA LYS A 8 11.39 -25.93 20.64
C LYS A 8 11.42 -25.19 21.99
N GLN A 9 12.57 -25.19 22.66
CA GLN A 9 12.79 -24.51 23.93
C GLN A 9 12.88 -22.97 23.79
N ALA A 10 13.29 -22.46 22.62
CA ALA A 10 13.18 -21.05 22.26
C ALA A 10 11.70 -20.62 22.07
N MET A 11 10.86 -21.51 21.55
CA MET A 11 9.41 -21.34 21.39
C MET A 11 8.62 -21.45 22.70
N ASP A 12 9.17 -22.01 23.77
CA ASP A 12 8.44 -22.18 25.04
C ASP A 12 8.53 -20.95 25.98
N ASP A 13 9.49 -20.03 25.74
CA ASP A 13 9.74 -18.86 26.62
C ASP A 13 9.93 -17.55 25.82
N TRP A 14 9.26 -17.43 24.67
CA TRP A 14 9.38 -16.25 23.81
C TRP A 14 8.76 -15.00 24.43
N GLN A 15 7.80 -15.15 25.34
CA GLN A 15 7.14 -14.02 26.01
C GLN A 15 8.10 -13.21 26.89
N ASN A 16 9.11 -13.86 27.50
CA ASN A 16 10.10 -13.21 28.34
C ASN A 16 11.37 -12.79 27.57
N LYS A 17 11.58 -13.32 26.36
CA LYS A 17 12.74 -13.01 25.50
C LYS A 17 12.52 -11.85 24.54
N VAL A 18 11.27 -11.43 24.36
CA VAL A 18 10.89 -10.39 23.41
C VAL A 18 10.39 -9.16 24.16
N ASP A 19 11.12 -8.05 24.02
CA ASP A 19 11.08 -6.91 24.94
C ASP A 19 9.84 -6.03 24.84
N SER A 20 9.08 -6.10 23.74
CA SER A 20 7.89 -5.26 23.53
C SER A 20 6.66 -6.07 23.15
N LEU A 21 5.47 -5.53 23.46
CA LEU A 21 4.20 -6.14 23.04
C LEU A 21 4.08 -6.22 21.50
N SER A 22 4.53 -5.20 20.77
CA SER A 22 4.51 -5.20 19.30
C SER A 22 5.42 -6.27 18.71
N LEU A 23 6.62 -6.47 19.27
CA LEU A 23 7.52 -7.53 18.84
C LEU A 23 6.97 -8.91 19.20
N ARG A 24 6.31 -9.06 20.36
CA ARG A 24 5.60 -10.29 20.74
C ARG A 24 4.44 -10.59 19.81
N ALA A 25 3.65 -9.59 19.45
CA ALA A 25 2.57 -9.73 18.47
C ALA A 25 3.13 -10.17 17.11
N LYS A 26 4.20 -9.51 16.64
CA LYS A 26 4.91 -9.90 15.40
C LYS A 26 5.42 -11.33 15.47
N PHE A 27 6.05 -11.72 16.58
CA PHE A 27 6.54 -13.07 16.79
C PHE A 27 5.41 -14.10 16.72
N ALA A 28 4.27 -13.82 17.37
CA ALA A 28 3.10 -14.68 17.31
C ALA A 28 2.52 -14.80 15.89
N LEU A 29 2.48 -13.69 15.14
CA LEU A 29 2.08 -13.68 13.73
C LEU A 29 3.00 -14.55 12.87
N ASP A 30 4.31 -14.33 12.96
CA ASP A 30 5.31 -15.01 12.12
C ASP A 30 5.35 -16.53 12.38
N HIS A 31 5.02 -16.96 13.60
CA HIS A 31 5.01 -18.38 14.01
C HIS A 31 3.60 -18.98 14.06
N LYS A 32 2.55 -18.23 13.70
CA LYS A 32 1.14 -18.66 13.73
C LYS A 32 0.68 -19.18 15.11
N ILE A 33 1.17 -18.55 16.18
CA ILE A 33 0.84 -18.91 17.56
C ILE A 33 -0.47 -18.19 17.92
N LEU A 34 -1.48 -18.94 18.40
CA LEU A 34 -2.78 -18.40 18.86
C LEU A 34 -3.62 -17.68 17.79
N THR A 35 -3.34 -17.90 16.50
CA THR A 35 -4.16 -17.34 15.41
C THR A 35 -5.57 -17.94 15.41
N ASP A 36 -6.59 -17.10 15.26
CA ASP A 36 -8.02 -17.45 15.32
C ASP A 36 -8.81 -17.08 14.05
N CYS A 37 -8.13 -16.56 13.03
CA CYS A 37 -8.64 -16.39 11.67
C CYS A 37 -7.58 -16.69 10.59
N GLU A 38 -8.03 -17.05 9.39
CA GLU A 38 -7.20 -17.18 8.19
C GLU A 38 -7.80 -16.40 7.01
N PHE A 39 -6.93 -15.85 6.16
CA PHE A 39 -7.27 -15.28 4.87
C PHE A 39 -6.71 -16.14 3.76
N THR A 40 -7.52 -16.42 2.75
CA THR A 40 -7.18 -17.24 1.58
C THR A 40 -7.16 -16.40 0.31
N PHE A 41 -6.33 -16.81 -0.65
CA PHE A 41 -6.18 -16.15 -1.94
C PHE A 41 -6.23 -17.19 -3.07
N GLU A 42 -6.53 -16.76 -4.30
CA GLU A 42 -6.73 -17.65 -5.46
C GLU A 42 -5.57 -18.66 -5.70
N ARG A 43 -4.33 -18.28 -5.37
CA ARG A 43 -3.14 -19.14 -5.53
C ARG A 43 -2.87 -20.11 -4.37
N LYS A 44 -3.85 -20.34 -3.49
CA LYS A 44 -3.74 -21.13 -2.25
C LYS A 44 -2.79 -20.53 -1.20
N ASP A 45 -2.38 -19.28 -1.36
CA ASP A 45 -1.70 -18.56 -0.29
C ASP A 45 -2.64 -18.40 0.90
N LYS A 46 -2.08 -18.51 2.11
CA LYS A 46 -2.83 -18.41 3.36
C LYS A 46 -2.11 -17.52 4.36
N ILE A 47 -2.85 -16.61 4.95
CA ILE A 47 -2.35 -15.71 6.00
C ILE A 47 -3.18 -15.91 7.25
N CYS A 48 -2.56 -16.50 8.29
CA CYS A 48 -3.20 -16.70 9.60
C CYS A 48 -2.96 -15.47 10.48
N CYS A 49 -3.98 -15.02 11.21
CA CYS A 49 -3.97 -13.77 11.97
C CYS A 49 -4.79 -13.88 13.26
N HIS A 50 -4.80 -12.77 14.01
CA HIS A 50 -5.56 -12.60 15.24
C HIS A 50 -6.70 -11.59 15.05
N LYS A 51 -7.95 -12.01 15.21
CA LYS A 51 -9.15 -11.17 15.06
C LYS A 51 -9.09 -9.93 15.93
N LEU A 52 -8.66 -10.08 17.18
CA LEU A 52 -8.53 -8.97 18.13
C LEU A 52 -7.58 -7.89 17.61
N ILE A 53 -6.38 -8.28 17.15
CA ILE A 53 -5.36 -7.32 16.69
C ILE A 53 -5.85 -6.58 15.45
N LEU A 54 -6.44 -7.30 14.49
CA LEU A 54 -7.00 -6.71 13.27
C LEU A 54 -8.14 -5.73 13.59
N ALA A 55 -9.07 -6.12 14.47
CA ALA A 55 -10.23 -5.32 14.85
C ALA A 55 -9.88 -4.07 15.67
N MET A 56 -8.80 -4.09 16.45
CA MET A 56 -8.33 -2.90 17.18
C MET A 56 -7.83 -1.80 16.23
N THR A 57 -7.32 -2.17 15.05
CA THR A 57 -6.70 -1.24 14.11
C THR A 57 -7.61 -0.85 12.95
N SER A 58 -8.64 -1.66 12.64
CA SER A 58 -9.53 -1.43 11.51
C SER A 58 -11.00 -1.60 11.90
N PRO A 59 -11.85 -0.58 11.66
CA PRO A 59 -13.29 -0.72 11.86
C PRO A 59 -13.93 -1.74 10.92
N VAL A 60 -13.33 -1.98 9.75
CA VAL A 60 -13.78 -3.00 8.79
C VAL A 60 -13.56 -4.39 9.37
N PHE A 61 -12.37 -4.68 9.91
CA PHE A 61 -12.12 -5.95 10.60
C PHE A 61 -12.98 -6.08 11.87
N HIS A 62 -13.20 -4.99 12.62
CA HIS A 62 -14.11 -5.01 13.75
C HIS A 62 -15.53 -5.42 13.35
N ALA A 63 -16.09 -4.79 12.31
CA ALA A 63 -17.40 -5.15 11.79
C ALA A 63 -17.44 -6.59 11.25
N MET A 64 -16.39 -7.01 10.53
CA MET A 64 -16.26 -8.36 9.97
C MET A 64 -16.26 -9.45 11.05
N PHE A 65 -15.56 -9.25 12.16
CA PHE A 65 -15.39 -10.29 13.20
C PHE A 65 -16.35 -10.17 14.38
N PHE A 66 -16.77 -8.96 14.73
CA PHE A 66 -17.53 -8.66 15.95
C PHE A 66 -18.86 -7.91 15.66
N GLY A 67 -19.18 -7.64 14.40
CA GLY A 67 -20.45 -7.03 14.00
C GLY A 67 -21.67 -7.93 14.19
N GLY A 68 -22.87 -7.35 14.07
CA GLY A 68 -24.15 -8.02 14.37
C GLY A 68 -24.58 -9.14 13.43
N MET A 69 -23.95 -9.27 12.26
CA MET A 69 -24.17 -10.36 11.29
C MET A 69 -22.99 -11.32 11.32
N LYS A 70 -22.69 -11.91 12.49
CA LYS A 70 -21.63 -12.91 12.59
C LYS A 70 -21.96 -14.10 11.70
N HIS A 71 -21.07 -14.38 10.75
CA HIS A 71 -20.91 -15.73 10.23
C HIS A 71 -20.25 -16.58 11.31
N ASP A 72 -21.04 -17.03 12.28
CA ASP A 72 -20.61 -17.98 13.30
C ASP A 72 -20.24 -19.30 12.61
N GLY A 73 -18.98 -19.43 12.21
CA GLY A 73 -18.43 -20.68 11.68
C GLY A 73 -17.30 -20.53 10.68
N ASP A 74 -17.19 -19.39 9.98
CA ASP A 74 -16.15 -19.25 8.97
C ASP A 74 -14.88 -18.61 9.53
N HIS A 75 -13.87 -19.44 9.71
CA HIS A 75 -12.53 -19.00 10.08
C HIS A 75 -11.72 -18.55 8.86
N SER A 76 -12.22 -18.80 7.65
CA SER A 76 -11.54 -18.55 6.39
C SER A 76 -12.21 -17.41 5.63
N ILE A 77 -11.45 -16.38 5.28
CA ILE A 77 -11.95 -15.23 4.52
C ILE A 77 -11.19 -15.15 3.21
N GLU A 78 -11.92 -15.27 2.10
CA GLU A 78 -11.33 -15.16 0.77
C GLU A 78 -11.08 -13.68 0.41
N ILE A 79 -9.86 -13.40 -0.04
CA ILE A 79 -9.44 -12.09 -0.57
C ILE A 79 -9.14 -12.25 -2.05
N THR A 80 -9.93 -11.58 -2.90
CA THR A 80 -9.86 -11.69 -4.37
C THR A 80 -9.31 -10.44 -5.05
N ASP A 81 -9.23 -9.32 -4.34
CA ASP A 81 -8.95 -8.00 -4.92
C ASP A 81 -7.66 -7.34 -4.41
N ILE A 82 -6.91 -8.02 -3.54
CA ILE A 82 -5.62 -7.55 -3.04
C ILE A 82 -4.58 -8.66 -3.23
N GLU A 83 -3.42 -8.30 -3.79
CA GLU A 83 -2.31 -9.23 -3.91
C GLU A 83 -1.86 -9.75 -2.53
N PRO A 84 -1.55 -11.06 -2.39
CA PRO A 84 -1.17 -11.64 -1.10
C PRO A 84 -0.02 -10.92 -0.40
N GLN A 85 0.94 -10.39 -1.17
CA GLN A 85 2.10 -9.67 -0.63
C GLN A 85 1.71 -8.32 -0.02
N VAL A 86 0.83 -7.56 -0.71
CA VAL A 86 0.31 -6.27 -0.24
C VAL A 86 -0.53 -6.47 1.02
N PHE A 87 -1.42 -7.47 1.03
CA PHE A 87 -2.20 -7.80 2.20
C PHE A 87 -1.30 -8.19 3.39
N LYS A 88 -0.26 -9.00 3.14
CA LYS A 88 0.71 -9.37 4.17
C LYS A 88 1.44 -8.15 4.72
N GLN A 89 1.86 -7.20 3.88
CA GLN A 89 2.48 -5.96 4.33
C GLN A 89 1.53 -5.12 5.20
N MET A 90 0.26 -4.99 4.80
CA MET A 90 -0.76 -4.32 5.61
C MET A 90 -0.97 -5.01 6.97
N VAL A 91 -1.04 -6.34 7.00
CA VAL A 91 -1.13 -7.10 8.26
C VAL A 91 0.11 -6.88 9.10
N GLN A 92 1.32 -6.90 8.52
CA GLN A 92 2.54 -6.61 9.27
C GLN A 92 2.51 -5.21 9.88
N TYR A 93 2.07 -4.21 9.11
CA TYR A 93 1.87 -2.85 9.61
C TYR A 93 0.93 -2.81 10.82
N ILE A 94 -0.22 -3.50 10.76
CA ILE A 94 -1.17 -3.56 11.88
C ILE A 94 -0.51 -4.05 13.18
N TYR A 95 0.47 -4.95 13.09
CA TYR A 95 1.10 -5.56 14.27
C TYR A 95 2.24 -4.72 14.85
N VAL A 96 2.99 -3.99 14.01
CA VAL A 96 4.20 -3.28 14.45
C VAL A 96 4.18 -1.78 14.26
N GLY A 97 3.17 -1.23 13.57
CA GLY A 97 3.02 0.20 13.30
C GLY A 97 4.05 0.78 12.33
N GLN A 98 4.80 -0.06 11.62
CA GLN A 98 5.85 0.35 10.69
C GLN A 98 5.56 -0.20 9.30
N SER A 99 5.45 0.68 8.30
CA SER A 99 5.28 0.28 6.90
C SER A 99 6.64 0.08 6.24
N CYS A 100 6.82 -1.04 5.55
CA CYS A 100 7.99 -1.27 4.69
C CYS A 100 7.57 -1.08 3.23
N ILE A 101 7.44 0.17 2.81
CA ILE A 101 7.11 0.54 1.42
C ILE A 101 8.37 0.41 0.57
N SER A 102 8.31 -0.35 -0.51
CA SER A 102 9.48 -0.69 -1.34
C SER A 102 9.56 0.06 -2.67
N SER A 103 8.45 0.63 -3.14
CA SER A 103 8.37 1.37 -4.41
C SER A 103 7.09 2.20 -4.46
N CYS A 104 7.00 3.15 -5.41
CA CYS A 104 5.78 3.93 -5.64
C CYS A 104 4.59 3.04 -6.03
N LYS A 105 4.79 2.02 -6.86
CA LYS A 105 3.74 1.02 -7.16
C LYS A 105 3.25 0.34 -5.88
N ASN A 106 4.17 -0.13 -5.05
CA ASN A 106 3.83 -0.75 -3.77
C ASN A 106 3.10 0.22 -2.83
N ALA A 107 3.49 1.49 -2.80
CA ALA A 107 2.81 2.53 -2.03
C ALA A 107 1.36 2.72 -2.50
N CYS A 108 1.13 2.78 -3.82
CA CYS A 108 -0.21 2.84 -4.40
C CYS A 108 -1.03 1.61 -4.02
N ASP A 109 -0.51 0.39 -4.20
CA ASP A 109 -1.25 -0.84 -3.87
C ASP A 109 -1.57 -0.92 -2.37
N LEU A 110 -0.63 -0.53 -1.51
CA LEU A 110 -0.81 -0.49 -0.06
C LEU A 110 -1.79 0.60 0.38
N TYR A 111 -1.80 1.74 -0.31
CA TYR A 111 -2.82 2.79 -0.12
C TYR A 111 -4.22 2.23 -0.39
N HIS A 112 -4.43 1.54 -1.52
CA HIS A 112 -5.74 0.95 -1.84
C HIS A 112 -6.19 -0.04 -0.76
N ALA A 113 -5.30 -0.90 -0.29
CA ALA A 113 -5.58 -1.82 0.81
C ALA A 113 -5.92 -1.07 2.11
N SER A 114 -5.13 -0.05 2.46
CA SER A 114 -5.36 0.76 3.66
C SER A 114 -6.70 1.49 3.61
N LYS A 115 -7.11 2.01 2.45
CA LYS A 115 -8.39 2.67 2.23
C LYS A 115 -9.55 1.69 2.39
N LYS A 116 -9.45 0.51 1.77
CA LYS A 116 -10.44 -0.57 1.87
C LYS A 116 -10.68 -1.00 3.32
N TYR A 117 -9.62 -1.09 4.12
CA TYR A 117 -9.71 -1.49 5.53
C TYR A 117 -9.79 -0.31 6.51
N ILE A 118 -9.84 0.93 6.02
CA ILE A 118 -9.94 2.16 6.82
C ILE A 118 -8.80 2.23 7.87
N ILE A 119 -7.56 2.10 7.40
CA ILE A 119 -6.35 2.22 8.22
C ILE A 119 -5.67 3.56 7.89
N LEU A 120 -6.25 4.64 8.42
CA LEU A 120 -5.91 6.02 8.05
C LEU A 120 -4.42 6.36 8.20
N HIS A 121 -3.75 5.85 9.23
CA HIS A 121 -2.33 6.15 9.43
C HIS A 121 -1.44 5.48 8.37
N LEU A 122 -1.82 4.31 7.86
CA LEU A 122 -1.11 3.65 6.77
C LEU A 122 -1.37 4.37 5.45
N GLU A 123 -2.61 4.79 5.23
CA GLU A 123 -3.01 5.61 4.09
C GLU A 123 -2.14 6.87 3.99
N HIS A 124 -2.00 7.61 5.08
CA HIS A 124 -1.18 8.81 5.16
C HIS A 124 0.32 8.51 4.90
N GLN A 125 0.88 7.45 5.49
CA GLN A 125 2.27 7.06 5.26
C GLN A 125 2.53 6.71 3.78
N CYS A 126 1.54 6.15 3.07
CA CYS A 126 1.66 5.88 1.64
C CYS A 126 1.70 7.19 0.83
N ILE A 127 0.88 8.19 1.17
CA ILE A 127 0.90 9.51 0.52
C ILE A 127 2.20 10.26 0.81
N GLU A 128 2.67 10.25 2.05
CA GLU A 128 3.96 10.84 2.43
C GLU A 128 5.12 10.21 1.64
N TYR A 129 5.14 8.88 1.54
CA TYR A 129 6.14 8.17 0.74
C TYR A 129 6.10 8.62 -0.73
N LEU A 130 4.90 8.69 -1.33
CA LEU A 130 4.75 9.12 -2.71
C LEU A 130 5.22 10.57 -2.92
N LEU A 131 4.91 11.49 -1.99
CA LEU A 131 5.37 12.88 -2.04
C LEU A 131 6.90 13.02 -2.01
N GLU A 132 7.57 12.17 -1.23
CA GLU A 132 9.03 12.17 -1.07
C GLU A 132 9.77 11.54 -2.27
N HIS A 133 9.11 10.66 -3.03
CA HIS A 133 9.74 9.84 -4.07
C HIS A 133 9.23 10.13 -5.49
N ILE A 134 8.63 11.31 -5.71
CA ILE A 134 8.26 11.73 -7.07
C ILE A 134 9.51 11.94 -7.91
N ASP A 135 9.57 11.27 -9.06
CA ASP A 135 10.63 11.41 -10.05
C ASP A 135 10.04 11.51 -11.47
N LYS A 136 10.88 11.78 -12.46
CA LYS A 136 10.45 11.97 -13.85
C LYS A 136 9.87 10.69 -14.47
N GLU A 137 10.27 9.51 -13.98
CA GLU A 137 9.83 8.21 -14.47
C GLU A 137 8.46 7.81 -13.93
N ASN A 138 8.09 8.29 -12.73
CA ASN A 138 6.88 7.89 -12.01
C ASN A 138 5.83 9.01 -11.88
N VAL A 139 6.18 10.26 -12.16
CA VAL A 139 5.33 11.43 -11.88
C VAL A 139 3.97 11.38 -12.57
N ILE A 140 3.89 10.86 -13.80
CA ILE A 140 2.61 10.72 -14.52
C ILE A 140 1.69 9.75 -13.78
N GLN A 141 2.20 8.57 -13.42
CA GLN A 141 1.42 7.56 -12.69
C GLN A 141 0.99 8.07 -11.31
N ILE A 142 1.86 8.80 -10.61
CA ILE A 142 1.55 9.43 -9.32
C ILE A 142 0.48 10.51 -9.48
N TYR A 143 0.58 11.33 -10.53
CA TYR A 143 -0.42 12.37 -10.83
C TYR A 143 -1.80 11.75 -11.09
N GLU A 144 -1.86 10.71 -11.91
CA GLU A 144 -3.10 9.98 -12.21
C GLU A 144 -3.70 9.34 -10.97
N PHE A 145 -2.87 8.68 -10.18
CA PHE A 145 -3.25 8.11 -8.90
C PHE A 145 -3.84 9.20 -7.97
N ALA A 146 -3.16 10.34 -7.85
CA ALA A 146 -3.61 11.44 -7.01
C ALA A 146 -4.92 12.06 -7.51
N GLN A 147 -5.10 12.17 -8.83
CA GLN A 147 -6.34 12.63 -9.43
C GLN A 147 -7.50 11.66 -9.18
N PHE A 148 -7.27 10.35 -9.37
CA PHE A 148 -8.28 9.32 -9.18
C PHE A 148 -8.74 9.24 -7.71
N HIS A 149 -7.81 9.33 -6.76
CA HIS A 149 -8.11 9.27 -5.33
C HIS A 149 -8.45 10.63 -4.70
N SER A 150 -8.47 11.70 -5.49
CA SER A 150 -8.72 13.07 -5.01
C SER A 150 -7.72 13.56 -3.93
N GLU A 151 -6.46 13.15 -4.06
CA GLU A 151 -5.35 13.54 -3.18
C GLU A 151 -4.73 14.86 -3.65
N GLU A 152 -5.32 15.98 -3.23
CA GLU A 152 -5.01 17.32 -3.77
C GLU A 152 -3.56 17.77 -3.58
N GLU A 153 -2.94 17.44 -2.44
CA GLU A 153 -1.55 17.81 -2.18
C GLU A 153 -0.58 17.06 -3.10
N LEU A 154 -0.77 15.74 -3.20
CA LEU A 154 0.02 14.88 -4.08
C LEU A 154 -0.16 15.29 -5.55
N LYS A 155 -1.40 15.58 -5.97
CA LYS A 155 -1.71 16.06 -7.31
C LYS A 155 -0.99 17.36 -7.64
N LYS A 156 -1.01 18.34 -6.73
CA LYS A 156 -0.31 19.63 -6.90
C LYS A 156 1.21 19.46 -6.98
N ARG A 157 1.77 18.61 -6.11
CA ARG A 157 3.21 18.32 -6.08
C ARG A 157 3.66 17.65 -7.38
N ALA A 158 2.92 16.66 -7.86
CA ALA A 158 3.18 15.95 -9.10
C ALA A 158 3.04 16.89 -10.31
N ALA A 159 1.95 17.69 -10.38
CA ALA A 159 1.77 18.68 -11.46
C ALA A 159 2.94 19.67 -11.57
N LYS A 160 3.49 20.10 -10.42
CA LYS A 160 4.66 20.98 -10.39
C LYS A 160 5.91 20.30 -10.96
N GLU A 161 6.15 19.03 -10.62
CA GLU A 161 7.27 18.27 -11.21
C GLU A 161 7.10 18.11 -12.72
N ILE A 162 5.86 17.85 -13.18
CA ILE A 162 5.57 17.77 -14.62
C ILE A 162 5.89 19.09 -15.31
N GLN A 163 5.50 20.23 -14.73
CA GLN A 163 5.82 21.55 -15.30
C GLN A 163 7.32 21.83 -15.34
N CYS A 164 8.07 21.46 -14.28
CA CYS A 164 9.51 21.67 -14.20
C CYS A 164 10.30 20.81 -15.19
N HIS A 165 9.81 19.61 -15.49
CA HIS A 165 10.50 18.62 -16.31
C HIS A 165 9.75 18.27 -17.61
N ALA A 166 8.83 19.12 -18.05
CA ALA A 166 7.90 18.86 -19.15
C ALA A 166 8.61 18.33 -20.41
N THR A 167 9.67 19.00 -20.89
CA THR A 167 10.40 18.58 -22.09
C THR A 167 11.05 17.20 -21.96
N SER A 168 11.46 16.80 -20.75
CA SER A 168 12.03 15.47 -20.51
C SER A 168 10.93 14.40 -20.45
N ILE A 169 9.80 14.72 -19.81
CA ILE A 169 8.68 13.80 -19.63
C ILE A 169 7.97 13.55 -20.96
N LEU A 170 7.77 14.59 -21.79
CA LEU A 170 7.16 14.47 -23.13
C LEU A 170 7.95 13.59 -24.10
N LYS A 171 9.25 13.40 -23.85
CA LYS A 171 10.13 12.53 -24.66
C LYS A 171 10.26 11.13 -24.09
N ASP A 172 9.70 10.89 -22.90
CA ASP A 172 9.78 9.62 -22.20
C ASP A 172 8.61 8.71 -22.59
N GLU A 173 8.86 7.40 -22.66
CA GLU A 173 7.82 6.42 -23.01
C GLU A 173 6.68 6.40 -21.98
N SER A 174 6.93 6.81 -20.74
CA SER A 174 5.90 6.93 -19.69
C SER A 174 4.78 7.90 -20.06
N PHE A 175 5.07 8.93 -20.88
CA PHE A 175 4.06 9.86 -21.36
C PHE A 175 3.06 9.20 -22.32
N LEU A 176 3.52 8.25 -23.15
CA LEU A 176 2.66 7.49 -24.06
C LEU A 176 1.67 6.59 -23.33
N GLN A 177 1.90 6.32 -22.05
CA GLN A 177 1.01 5.53 -21.19
C GLN A 177 0.02 6.40 -20.41
N ALA A 178 0.11 7.73 -20.49
CA ALA A 178 -0.81 8.63 -19.83
C ALA A 178 -2.22 8.50 -20.41
N SER A 179 -3.22 8.59 -19.55
CA SER A 179 -4.62 8.62 -19.97
C SER A 179 -4.96 9.92 -20.70
N GLU A 180 -5.94 9.87 -21.61
CA GLU A 180 -6.42 11.03 -22.36
C GLU A 180 -6.83 12.19 -21.42
N ALA A 181 -7.48 11.88 -20.29
CA ALA A 181 -7.88 12.88 -19.30
C ALA A 181 -6.67 13.60 -18.68
N THR A 182 -5.59 12.85 -18.40
CA THR A 182 -4.32 13.42 -17.92
C THR A 182 -3.70 14.30 -18.98
N LEU A 183 -3.62 13.83 -20.23
CA LEU A 183 -3.06 14.60 -21.34
C LEU A 183 -3.79 15.93 -21.53
N MET A 184 -5.13 15.90 -21.55
CA MET A 184 -5.93 17.12 -21.66
C MET A 184 -5.68 18.08 -20.49
N THR A 185 -5.63 17.55 -19.27
CA THR A 185 -5.35 18.38 -18.08
C THR A 185 -3.94 18.96 -18.11
N LEU A 186 -2.94 18.21 -18.61
CA LEU A 186 -1.58 18.68 -18.76
C LEU A 186 -1.46 19.75 -19.85
N LEU A 187 -2.17 19.60 -20.97
CA LEU A 187 -2.24 20.59 -22.05
C LEU A 187 -2.92 21.89 -21.60
N GLU A 188 -3.87 21.80 -20.66
CA GLU A 188 -4.52 22.95 -20.03
C GLU A 188 -3.67 23.64 -18.95
N LEU A 189 -2.53 23.04 -18.52
CA LEU A 189 -1.61 23.73 -17.63
C LEU A 189 -0.96 24.89 -18.37
N GLU A 190 -1.47 26.11 -18.12
CA GLU A 190 -1.08 27.40 -18.73
C GLU A 190 0.43 27.75 -18.66
N ARG A 191 1.27 26.89 -18.04
CA ARG A 191 2.70 27.09 -17.81
C ARG A 191 3.51 25.80 -17.91
N LEU A 192 3.30 25.00 -18.95
CA LEU A 192 4.33 24.02 -19.29
C LEU A 192 5.58 24.80 -19.72
N ASN A 193 6.71 24.61 -19.01
CA ASN A 193 7.97 25.31 -19.28
C ASN A 193 8.65 24.75 -20.54
N ILE A 194 7.96 24.85 -21.66
CA ILE A 194 8.35 24.29 -22.94
C ILE A 194 8.73 25.46 -23.84
N SER A 195 9.90 25.34 -24.46
CA SER A 195 10.51 26.40 -25.28
C SER A 195 9.66 26.82 -26.49
N SER A 196 8.77 25.93 -26.94
CA SER A 196 7.88 26.12 -28.09
C SER A 196 6.69 25.17 -28.04
N GLU A 197 5.51 25.63 -28.44
CA GLU A 197 4.29 24.84 -28.64
C GLU A 197 4.49 23.70 -29.67
N CYS A 198 5.51 23.78 -30.54
CA CYS A 198 5.87 22.70 -31.47
C CYS A 198 6.46 21.46 -30.77
N GLU A 199 7.11 21.60 -29.60
CA GLU A 199 7.63 20.45 -28.86
C GLU A 199 6.51 19.65 -28.18
N LEU A 200 5.37 20.30 -27.90
CA LEU A 200 4.16 19.62 -27.41
C LEU A 200 3.55 18.72 -28.48
N LEU A 201 3.40 19.23 -29.71
CA LEU A 201 2.81 18.49 -30.82
C LEU A 201 3.66 17.29 -31.24
N ALA A 202 4.99 17.42 -31.20
CA ALA A 202 5.90 16.33 -31.53
C ALA A 202 5.90 15.15 -30.54
N GLY A 203 5.39 15.34 -29.31
CA GLY A 203 5.26 14.27 -28.32
C GLY A 203 3.97 13.46 -28.42
N VAL A 204 3.02 13.88 -29.26
CA VAL A 204 1.69 13.25 -29.45
C VAL A 204 1.59 12.51 -30.79
N GLU A 205 2.53 12.72 -31.72
CA GLU A 205 2.68 11.99 -32.99
C GLU A 205 3.42 10.65 -32.83
#